data_AF-A0A914Z0J2-F1
#
_entry.id   AF-A0A914Z0J2-F1
#
_cell.length_a   1.000
_cell.length_b   1.000
_cell.length_c   1.000
_cell.angle_alpha   90.00
_cell.angle_beta   90.00
_cell.angle_gamma   90.00
#
_symmetry.space_group_name_H-M   'P 1'
#
loop_
_entity.id
_entity.type
_entity.pdbx_description
1 polymer ?
#
loop_
_entity_poly.entity_id
_entity_poly.type
_entity_poly.pdbx_seq_one_letter_code
_entity_poly.pdbx_strand_id
1 'polypeptide(L)'
;MECNNKKIKVHKIVLALHSPVFAAMFKPPMKEAAENKVEITDFSFEIVEKIVQILYDRNLVPDFTINEFLKIFFEICCKIFDCNAYGRVCFVKI
;
A
#
# COMPACT_ATOMS: atom_id res chain seq x y z
N MET A 1 -7.67 -1.28 6.26
CA MET A 1 -7.46 -0.21 5.27
C MET A 1 -8.81 0.46 5.02
N GLU A 2 -8.83 1.75 4.71
CA GLU A 2 -10.03 2.51 4.44
C GLU A 2 -9.82 3.34 3.18
N CYS A 3 -10.79 3.33 2.27
CA CYS A 3 -10.76 4.10 1.04
C CYS A 3 -12.10 4.81 0.84
N ASN A 4 -12.09 6.15 0.74
CA ASN A 4 -13.28 6.98 0.61
C ASN A 4 -14.42 6.60 1.59
N ASN A 5 -14.13 6.53 2.89
CA ASN A 5 -15.06 6.10 3.96
C ASN A 5 -15.55 4.65 3.89
N LYS A 6 -15.01 3.81 3.00
CA LYS A 6 -15.29 2.38 2.94
C LYS A 6 -14.13 1.56 3.50
N LYS A 7 -14.42 0.61 4.38
CA LYS A 7 -13.40 -0.23 5.03
C LYS A 7 -13.08 -1.45 4.19
N ILE A 8 -11.79 -1.67 3.93
CA ILE A 8 -11.25 -2.85 3.25
C ILE A 8 -10.47 -3.67 4.28
N LYS A 9 -10.90 -4.92 4.48
CA LYS A 9 -10.22 -5.88 5.36
C LYS A 9 -9.00 -6.45 4.63
N VAL A 10 -7.83 -6.24 5.21
CA VAL A 10 -6.55 -6.70 4.68
C VAL A 10 -5.63 -7.14 5.81
N HIS A 11 -4.83 -8.18 5.54
CA HIS A 11 -3.74 -8.61 6.40
C HIS A 11 -2.52 -7.73 6.18
N LYS A 12 -1.97 -7.18 7.27
CA LYS A 12 -0.74 -6.38 7.26
C LYS A 12 0.43 -7.13 6.63
N ILE A 13 0.54 -8.44 6.91
CA ILE A 13 1.64 -9.27 6.42
C ILE A 13 1.65 -9.39 4.90
N VAL A 14 0.48 -9.47 4.25
CA VAL A 14 0.38 -9.55 2.79
C VAL A 14 0.86 -8.23 2.17
N LEU A 15 0.38 -7.09 2.67
CA LEU A 15 0.83 -5.78 2.21
C LEU A 15 2.34 -5.58 2.42
N ALA A 16 2.85 -5.95 3.60
CA ALA A 16 4.28 -5.86 3.92
C ALA A 16 5.16 -6.79 3.07
N LEU A 17 4.64 -7.96 2.69
CA LEU A 17 5.35 -8.89 1.79
C LEU A 17 5.54 -8.29 0.40
N HIS A 18 4.55 -7.57 -0.09
CA HIS A 18 4.56 -7.00 -1.44
C HIS A 18 5.24 -5.62 -1.53
N SER A 19 5.45 -4.92 -0.42
CA SER A 19 6.25 -3.69 -0.42
C SER A 19 6.97 -3.42 0.90
N PRO A 20 8.27 -3.08 0.85
CA PRO A 20 9.02 -2.66 2.03
C PRO A 20 8.49 -1.36 2.64
N VAL A 21 7.81 -0.51 1.87
CA VAL A 21 7.14 0.70 2.37
C VAL A 21 6.04 0.32 3.36
N PHE A 22 5.17 -0.63 3.00
CA PHE A 22 4.14 -1.14 3.92
C PHE A 22 4.76 -1.84 5.13
N ALA A 23 5.86 -2.58 4.94
CA ALA A 23 6.57 -3.22 6.05
C ALA A 23 7.14 -2.21 7.05
N ALA A 24 7.67 -1.08 6.58
CA ALA A 24 8.14 0.01 7.42
C ALA A 24 6.97 0.74 8.11
N MET A 25 5.91 1.03 7.36
CA MET A 25 4.71 1.70 7.85
C MET A 25 4.03 0.97 9.01
N PHE A 26 4.04 -0.37 9.02
CA PHE A 26 3.46 -1.15 10.12
C PHE A 26 4.38 -1.33 11.32
N LYS A 27 5.60 -0.78 11.30
CA LYS A 27 6.51 -0.79 12.47
C LYS A 27 6.29 0.45 13.34
N PRO A 28 6.42 0.33 14.67
CA PRO A 28 6.46 1.49 15.55
C PRO A 28 7.64 2.41 15.19
N PRO A 29 7.51 3.75 15.35
CA PRO A 29 6.43 4.49 16.01
C PRO A 29 5.36 5.08 15.05
N MET A 30 5.19 4.53 13.84
CA MET A 30 4.30 5.15 12.85
C MET A 30 2.81 5.08 13.28
N LYS A 31 2.02 6.09 12.90
CA LYS A 31 0.61 6.22 13.28
C LYS A 31 -0.22 5.04 12.79
N GLU A 32 0.07 4.57 11.58
CA GLU A 32 -0.58 3.45 10.91
C GLU A 32 -0.30 2.11 11.62
N ALA A 33 0.86 1.99 12.26
CA ALA A 33 1.18 0.86 13.11
C ALA A 33 0.33 0.86 14.39
N ALA A 34 0.18 2.02 15.03
CA ALA A 34 -0.58 2.19 16.27
C ALA A 34 -2.10 2.06 16.08
N GLU A 35 -2.65 2.71 15.06
CA GLU A 35 -4.09 2.72 14.77
C GLU A 35 -4.55 1.47 13.99
N ASN A 36 -3.61 0.70 13.45
CA ASN A 36 -3.88 -0.41 12.52
C ASN A 36 -4.75 0.02 11.32
N LYS A 37 -4.72 1.30 10.97
CA LYS A 37 -5.53 1.93 9.93
C LYS A 37 -4.61 2.55 8.89
N VAL A 38 -4.99 2.39 7.62
CA VAL A 38 -4.35 3.02 6.46
C VAL A 38 -5.47 3.63 5.67
N GLU A 39 -5.39 4.94 5.42
CA GLU A 39 -6.43 5.70 4.73
C GLU A 39 -5.95 6.12 3.35
N ILE A 40 -6.72 5.81 2.31
CA ILE A 40 -6.43 6.17 0.93
C ILE A 40 -7.62 6.95 0.36
N THR A 41 -7.41 8.21 0.05
CA THR A 41 -8.44 9.10 -0.52
C THR A 41 -8.20 9.42 -2.00
N ASP A 42 -7.02 9.11 -2.53
CA ASP A 42 -6.61 9.48 -3.88
C ASP A 42 -7.20 8.63 -5.01
N PHE A 43 -7.72 7.44 -4.68
CA PHE A 43 -8.19 6.47 -5.65
C PHE A 43 -9.63 6.06 -5.37
N SER A 44 -10.32 5.59 -6.40
CA SER A 44 -11.66 5.01 -6.21
C SER A 44 -11.56 3.69 -5.44
N PHE A 45 -12.61 3.40 -4.67
CA PHE A 45 -12.70 2.16 -3.88
C PHE A 45 -12.51 0.92 -4.76
N GLU A 46 -13.11 0.89 -5.95
CA GLU A 46 -13.04 -0.24 -6.88
C GLU A 46 -11.60 -0.53 -7.35
N ILE A 47 -10.81 0.52 -7.59
CA ILE A 47 -9.41 0.37 -8.00
C ILE A 47 -8.59 -0.19 -6.85
N VAL A 48 -8.74 0.35 -5.65
CA VAL A 48 -8.00 -0.12 -4.46
C VAL A 48 -8.38 -1.56 -4.12
N GLU A 49 -9.65 -1.92 -4.22
CA GLU A 49 -10.12 -3.29 -4.01
C GLU A 49 -9.51 -4.26 -5.02
N LYS A 50 -9.48 -3.92 -6.32
CA LYS A 50 -8.82 -4.73 -7.35
C LYS A 50 -7.33 -4.92 -7.07
N ILE A 51 -6.63 -3.86 -6.65
CA ILE A 51 -5.20 -3.95 -6.27
C ILE A 51 -5.02 -4.92 -5.12
N VAL A 52 -5.85 -4.80 -4.08
CA VAL A 52 -5.81 -5.72 -2.94
C VAL A 52 -6.06 -7.15 -3.43
N GLN A 53 -7.07 -7.41 -4.25
CA GLN A 53 -7.33 -8.75 -4.81
C GLN A 53 -6.11 -9.30 -5.55
N ILE A 54 -5.46 -8.51 -6.41
CA ILE A 54 -4.25 -8.90 -7.14
C ILE A 54 -3.11 -9.26 -6.17
N LEU A 55 -2.95 -8.54 -5.06
CA LEU A 55 -1.95 -8.87 -4.04
C LEU A 55 -2.21 -10.23 -3.36
N TYR A 56 -3.47 -10.63 -3.19
CA TYR A 56 -3.81 -11.94 -2.61
C TYR A 56 -3.71 -13.07 -3.64
N ASP A 57 -4.38 -12.91 -4.78
CA ASP A 57 -4.55 -13.98 -5.76
C ASP A 57 -3.33 -14.13 -6.66
N ARG A 58 -2.46 -13.11 -6.72
CA ARG A 58 -1.30 -13.02 -7.62
C ARG A 58 -1.65 -13.18 -9.10
N ASN A 59 -2.92 -12.98 -9.44
CA ASN A 59 -3.48 -13.05 -10.78
C ASN A 59 -4.03 -11.68 -11.16
N LEU A 60 -3.81 -11.30 -12.42
CA LEU A 60 -4.37 -10.07 -12.98
C LEU A 60 -5.83 -10.34 -13.37
N VAL A 61 -6.72 -9.44 -12.94
CA VAL A 61 -8.07 -9.41 -13.48
C VAL A 61 -8.01 -8.89 -14.93
N PRO A 62 -8.77 -9.46 -15.87
CA PRO A 62 -8.65 -9.17 -17.31
C PRO A 62 -8.87 -7.71 -17.67
N ASP A 63 -9.60 -6.97 -16.85
CA ASP A 63 -9.88 -5.54 -17.01
C ASP A 63 -8.84 -4.62 -16.33
N PHE A 64 -7.70 -5.17 -15.90
CA PHE A 64 -6.66 -4.39 -15.20
C PHE A 64 -5.27 -4.78 -15.68
N THR A 65 -4.57 -3.80 -16.24
CA THR A 65 -3.25 -4.03 -16.82
C THR A 65 -2.15 -4.02 -15.76
N ILE A 66 -1.03 -4.72 -16.04
CA ILE A 66 0.16 -4.70 -15.17
C ILE A 66 0.67 -3.26 -14.98
N ASN A 67 0.61 -2.44 -16.03
CA ASN A 67 1.08 -1.06 -15.98
C ASN A 67 0.21 -0.19 -15.07
N GLU A 68 -1.11 -0.37 -15.10
CA GLU A 68 -2.02 0.32 -14.18
C GLU A 68 -1.78 -0.13 -12.74
N PHE A 69 -1.61 -1.44 -12.52
CA PHE A 69 -1.25 -1.98 -11.22
C PHE A 69 0.03 -1.34 -10.69
N LEU A 70 1.12 -1.39 -11.46
CA LEU A 70 2.42 -0.87 -11.04
C LEU A 70 2.36 0.63 -10.79
N LYS A 71 1.69 1.39 -11.66
CA LYS A 71 1.56 2.84 -11.51
C LYS A 71 0.81 3.21 -10.24
N ILE A 72 -0.35 2.61 -10.02
CA ILE A 72 -1.19 2.92 -8.86
C ILE A 72 -0.53 2.39 -7.58
N PHE A 73 0.02 1.18 -7.59
CA PHE A 73 0.72 0.62 -6.44
C PHE A 73 1.92 1.48 -6.03
N PHE A 74 2.69 1.97 -7.00
CA PHE A 74 3.78 2.90 -6.74
C PHE A 74 3.28 4.23 -6.18
N GLU A 75 2.22 4.80 -6.75
CA GLU A 75 1.63 6.06 -6.26
C GLU A 75 1.08 5.94 -4.84
N ILE A 76 0.40 4.82 -4.51
CA ILE A 76 -0.04 4.51 -3.14
C ILE A 76 1.16 4.44 -2.20
N CYS A 77 2.22 3.71 -2.57
CA CYS A 77 3.42 3.61 -1.75
C CYS A 77 4.10 4.98 -1.57
N CYS A 78 4.19 5.81 -2.61
CA CYS A 78 4.80 7.14 -2.54
C CYS A 78 4.04 8.09 -1.62
N LYS A 79 2.70 8.07 -1.62
CA LYS A 79 1.89 8.95 -0.76
C LYS A 79 1.91 8.50 0.70
N ILE A 80 1.97 7.19 0.93
CA ILE A 80 2.11 6.61 2.26
C ILE A 80 3.51 6.87 2.84
N PHE A 81 4.52 6.96 1.98
CA PHE A 81 5.89 7.22 2.38
C PHE A 81 6.17 8.72 2.32
N ASP A 82 5.78 9.45 3.35
CA ASP A 82 6.29 10.81 3.58
C ASP A 82 7.82 10.74 3.70
N CYS A 83 8.52 11.19 2.66
CA CYS A 83 9.99 11.18 2.52
C CYS A 83 10.75 11.94 3.63
N ASN A 84 10.09 12.45 4.67
CA ASN A 84 10.70 13.26 5.73
C ASN A 84 10.97 12.51 7.05
N ALA A 85 10.61 11.22 7.18
CA ALA A 85 10.95 10.43 8.37
C ALA A 85 12.24 9.61 8.24
N TYR A 86 12.87 9.56 7.05
CA TYR A 86 14.14 8.88 6.83
C TYR A 86 15.32 9.84 7.01
N GLY A 87 15.40 10.44 8.20
CA GLY A 87 16.60 11.13 8.70
C GLY A 87 17.77 10.19 9.02
N ARG A 88 17.83 8.99 8.44
CA ARG A 88 19.01 8.11 8.33
C ARG A 88 18.66 6.85 7.51
N VAL A 89 18.97 6.92 6.21
CA VAL A 89 19.50 5.84 5.36
C VAL A 89 18.80 4.48 5.36
N CYS A 90 18.11 4.15 4.26
CA CYS A 90 18.32 2.86 3.60
C CYS A 90 18.27 3.09 2.08
N PHE A 91 19.45 3.39 1.53
CA PHE A 91 19.73 3.08 0.14
C PHE A 91 19.44 1.60 -0.09
N VAL A 92 18.52 1.26 -0.98
CA VAL A 92 18.73 0.03 -1.76
C VAL A 92 19.77 0.42 -2.81
N LYS A 93 21.03 0.21 -2.47
CA LYS A 93 22.13 0.25 -3.41
C LYS A 93 22.04 -1.07 -4.19
N ILE A 94 21.71 -0.99 -5.47
CA ILE A 94 22.16 -1.98 -6.46
C ILE A 94 23.28 -1.30 -7.24
#